data_AF-X1I2T9-F1
#
_entry.id   AF-X1I2T9-F1
#
_cell.length_a   1.000
_cell.length_b   1.000
_cell.length_c   1.000
_cell.angle_alpha   90.00
_cell.angle_beta   90.00
_cell.angle_gamma   90.00
#
_symmetry.space_group_name_H-M   'P 1'
#
loop_
_entity.id
_entity.type
_entity.pdbx_description
1 polymer ?
#
loop_
_entity_poly.entity_id
_entity_poly.type
_entity_poly.pdbx_seq_one_letter_code
_entity_poly.pdbx_strand_id
1 'polypeptide(L)'
;MINDDASCTNSLNVNLALSATNAFQMAISNTSDFSGVSWENYNTSKDWVLIEGDGEKVVYAKFRSSAGGVSEVVSESIIFDATPPDNVTNFKAAPGDRAI
;
A
#
# COMPACT_ATOMS: atom_id res chain seq x y z
N MET A 1 4.67 2.21 7.11
CA MET A 1 4.62 3.10 5.93
C MET A 1 4.69 2.27 4.65
N ILE A 2 3.90 2.66 3.65
CA ILE A 2 3.92 2.13 2.28
C ILE A 2 4.45 3.23 1.36
N ASN A 3 5.46 2.95 0.52
CA ASN A 3 6.05 3.90 -0.44
C ASN A 3 6.34 5.28 0.16
N ASP A 4 7.08 5.33 1.28
CA ASP A 4 7.41 6.59 1.98
C ASP A 4 6.20 7.46 2.35
N ASP A 5 5.10 6.81 2.75
CA ASP A 5 3.83 7.44 3.17
C ASP A 5 3.08 8.15 2.02
N ALA A 6 3.26 7.63 0.79
CA ALA A 6 2.50 8.09 -0.36
C ALA A 6 1.00 7.84 -0.16
N SER A 7 0.18 8.85 -0.46
CA SER A 7 -1.28 8.74 -0.39
C SER A 7 -1.88 7.82 -1.46
N CYS A 8 -1.19 7.66 -2.60
CA CYS A 8 -1.63 6.80 -3.69
C CYS A 8 -0.47 6.17 -4.47
N THR A 9 -0.78 5.10 -5.21
CA THR A 9 0.12 4.45 -6.15
C THR A 9 -0.65 3.86 -7.33
N ASN A 10 0.00 3.76 -8.48
CA ASN A 10 -0.50 3.02 -9.65
C ASN A 10 0.22 1.69 -9.85
N SER A 11 1.04 1.26 -8.88
CA SER A 11 1.78 0.01 -8.88
C SER A 11 1.31 -0.89 -7.74
N LEU A 12 1.02 -2.16 -8.05
CA LEU A 12 0.76 -3.17 -7.02
C LEU A 12 2.03 -3.54 -6.24
N ASN A 13 3.21 -3.32 -6.83
CA ASN A 13 4.49 -3.52 -6.16
C ASN A 13 4.82 -2.25 -5.38
N VAL A 14 4.90 -2.38 -4.05
CA VAL A 14 5.20 -1.30 -3.12
C VAL A 14 6.36 -1.69 -2.21
N ASN A 15 7.04 -0.69 -1.66
CA ASN A 15 8.04 -0.89 -0.61
C ASN A 15 7.41 -0.58 0.75
N LEU A 16 7.57 -1.51 1.69
CA LEU A 16 7.16 -1.34 3.08
C LEU A 16 8.37 -0.90 3.90
N ALA A 17 8.22 0.20 4.64
CA ALA A 17 9.13 0.58 5.71
C ALA A 17 8.54 0.16 7.06
N LEU A 18 9.25 -0.73 7.75
CA LEU A 18 8.83 -1.40 8.97
C LEU A 18 9.69 -0.94 10.16
N SER A 19 9.04 -0.53 11.23
CA SER A 19 9.72 -0.11 12.47
C SER A 19 9.14 -0.90 13.64
N ALA A 20 9.91 -1.85 14.15
CA ALA A 20 9.55 -2.65 15.32
C ALA A 20 10.78 -2.86 16.22
N THR A 21 10.62 -2.58 17.50
CA THR A 21 11.68 -2.81 18.50
C THR A 21 11.65 -4.26 18.99
N ASN A 22 12.82 -4.89 19.12
CA ASN A 22 12.96 -6.28 19.59
C ASN A 22 12.22 -7.33 18.73
N ALA A 23 11.95 -7.03 17.46
CA ALA A 23 11.40 -7.98 16.51
C ALA A 23 12.50 -8.91 15.98
N PHE A 24 12.23 -10.22 16.02
CA PHE A 24 13.08 -11.26 15.42
C PHE A 24 12.43 -11.81 14.15
N GLN A 25 11.12 -11.97 14.16
CA GLN A 25 10.32 -12.37 13.01
C GLN A 25 9.20 -11.37 12.76
N MET A 26 8.71 -11.36 11.52
CA MET A 26 7.54 -10.62 11.08
C MET A 26 6.62 -11.51 10.26
N ALA A 27 5.34 -11.17 10.23
CA ALA A 27 4.35 -11.72 9.33
C ALA A 27 3.56 -10.55 8.74
N ILE A 28 3.37 -10.55 7.42
CA ILE A 28 2.75 -9.45 6.66
C ILE A 28 1.63 -10.04 5.81
N SER A 29 0.51 -9.32 5.66
CA SER A 29 -0.70 -9.80 4.98
C SER A 29 -1.47 -8.68 4.30
N ASN A 30 -2.22 -9.00 3.25
CA ASN A 30 -3.25 -8.13 2.67
C ASN A 30 -4.62 -8.31 3.37
N THR A 31 -4.72 -9.26 4.32
CA THR A 31 -5.93 -9.53 5.11
C THR A 31 -5.62 -9.50 6.61
N SER A 32 -6.58 -9.06 7.41
CA SER A 32 -6.44 -8.91 8.87
C SER A 32 -6.38 -10.24 9.64
N ASP A 33 -6.81 -11.35 9.02
CA ASP A 33 -6.87 -12.67 9.66
C ASP A 33 -5.55 -13.44 9.62
N PHE A 34 -4.58 -13.00 8.81
CA PHE A 34 -3.30 -13.68 8.56
C PHE A 34 -3.47 -15.16 8.17
N SER A 35 -4.58 -15.52 7.53
CA SER A 35 -4.84 -16.90 7.12
C SER A 35 -3.77 -17.39 6.14
N GLY A 36 -3.10 -18.49 6.49
CA GLY A 36 -2.02 -19.05 5.66
C GLY A 36 -0.70 -18.25 5.67
N VAL A 37 -0.59 -17.19 6.47
CA VAL A 37 0.62 -16.36 6.51
C VAL A 37 1.70 -17.03 7.36
N SER A 38 2.90 -17.17 6.77
CA SER A 38 4.09 -17.67 7.47
C SER A 38 4.87 -16.53 8.13
N TRP A 39 5.57 -16.85 9.22
CA TRP A 39 6.55 -15.95 9.82
C TRP A 39 7.87 -16.00 9.03
N GLU A 40 8.49 -14.85 8.85
CA GLU A 40 9.82 -14.69 8.24
C GLU A 40 10.73 -13.84 9.12
N ASN A 41 12.02 -13.78 8.82
CA ASN A 41 12.95 -12.93 9.56
C ASN A 41 12.56 -11.45 9.45
N TYR A 42 12.61 -10.73 10.57
CA TYR A 42 12.34 -9.31 10.57
C TYR A 42 13.35 -8.55 9.70
N ASN A 43 12.84 -7.63 8.90
CA ASN A 43 13.62 -6.67 8.13
C ASN A 43 12.95 -5.29 8.20
N THR A 44 13.72 -4.22 8.08
CA THR A 44 13.20 -2.84 8.12
C THR A 44 12.62 -2.39 6.79
N SER A 45 12.96 -3.07 5.70
CA SER A 45 12.36 -2.84 4.37
C SER A 45 11.95 -4.17 3.73
N LYS A 46 10.81 -4.15 3.03
CA LYS A 46 10.32 -5.29 2.28
C LYS A 46 9.51 -4.87 1.05
N ASP A 47 9.83 -5.47 -0.09
CA ASP A 47 8.97 -5.39 -1.27
C ASP A 47 7.72 -6.24 -1.05
N TRP A 48 6.57 -5.66 -1.38
CA TRP A 48 5.26 -6.25 -1.13
C TRP A 48 4.33 -6.05 -2.31
N VAL A 49 3.45 -7.03 -2.54
CA VAL A 49 2.44 -7.00 -3.60
C VAL A 49 1.07 -6.80 -2.99
N LEU A 50 0.43 -5.68 -3.32
CA LEU A 50 -0.92 -5.36 -2.91
C LEU A 50 -1.94 -6.28 -3.61
N ILE A 51 -3.10 -6.45 -2.97
CA ILE A 51 -4.22 -7.14 -3.61
C ILE A 51 -4.74 -6.32 -4.80
N GLU A 52 -5.07 -7.00 -5.90
CA GLU A 52 -5.54 -6.38 -7.15
C GLU A 52 -6.84 -5.57 -6.99
N GLY A 53 -7.15 -4.76 -8.02
CA GLY A 53 -8.33 -3.91 -8.15
C GLY A 53 -8.13 -2.50 -7.60
N ASP A 54 -8.80 -1.49 -8.15
CA ASP A 54 -8.68 -0.12 -7.64
C ASP A 54 -9.28 0.06 -6.25
N GLY A 55 -8.86 1.12 -5.56
CA GLY A 55 -9.38 1.55 -4.27
C GLY A 55 -8.38 1.41 -3.12
N GLU A 56 -8.90 1.53 -1.90
CA GLU A 56 -8.09 1.45 -0.69
C GLU A 56 -7.51 0.05 -0.49
N LYS A 57 -6.19 0.00 -0.28
CA LYS A 57 -5.43 -1.20 0.03
C LYS A 57 -4.88 -1.09 1.43
N VAL A 58 -5.05 -2.14 2.22
CA VAL A 58 -4.56 -2.22 3.60
C VAL A 58 -3.56 -3.35 3.71
N VAL A 59 -2.38 -3.04 4.25
CA VAL A 59 -1.35 -4.02 4.58
C VAL A 59 -1.29 -4.16 6.10
N TYR A 60 -1.35 -5.39 6.58
CA TYR A 60 -1.29 -5.73 7.99
C TYR A 60 0.07 -6.35 8.32
N ALA A 61 0.59 -6.07 9.51
CA ALA A 61 1.79 -6.70 10.03
C ALA A 61 1.65 -7.09 11.49
N LYS A 62 2.35 -8.15 11.89
CA LYS A 62 2.60 -8.53 13.29
C LYS A 62 4.05 -8.94 13.44
N PHE A 63 4.60 -8.71 14.63
CA PHE A 63 6.01 -8.94 14.93
C PHE A 63 6.14 -9.94 16.07
N ARG A 64 7.21 -10.73 16.05
CA ARG A 64 7.51 -11.71 17.09
C ARG A 64 8.95 -11.57 17.55
N SER A 65 9.17 -11.53 18.85
CA SER A 65 10.51 -11.49 19.44
C SER A 65 11.16 -12.88 19.47
N SER A 66 12.46 -12.94 19.73
CA SER A 66 13.19 -14.20 19.89
C SER A 66 12.73 -15.01 21.11
N ALA A 67 12.17 -14.34 22.12
CA ALA A 67 11.54 -14.98 23.28
C ALA A 67 10.13 -15.53 22.98
N GLY A 68 9.61 -15.31 21.76
CA GLY A 68 8.34 -15.86 21.30
C GLY A 68 7.12 -14.95 21.50
N GLY A 69 7.27 -13.80 22.16
CA GLY A 69 6.19 -12.82 22.35
C GLY A 69 5.77 -12.18 21.01
N VAL A 70 4.46 -12.05 20.79
CA VAL A 70 3.85 -11.53 19.56
C VAL A 70 3.21 -10.17 19.83
N SER A 71 3.39 -9.21 18.92
CA SER A 71 2.78 -7.89 19.00
C SER A 71 1.27 -7.92 18.71
N GLU A 72 0.59 -6.81 18.99
CA GLU A 72 -0.70 -6.52 18.35
C GLU A 72 -0.52 -6.40 16.82
N VAL A 73 -1.64 -6.52 16.10
CA VAL A 73 -1.67 -6.29 14.66
C VAL A 73 -1.59 -4.78 14.40
N VAL A 74 -0.68 -4.38 13.53
CA VAL A 74 -0.60 -3.02 13.00
C VAL A 74 -0.95 -3.02 11.51
N SER A 75 -1.37 -1.88 10.99
CA SER A 75 -1.75 -1.75 9.58
C SER A 75 -1.43 -0.38 9.01
N GLU A 76 -1.27 -0.33 7.69
CA GLU A 76 -1.13 0.88 6.88
C GLU A 76 -2.01 0.79 5.65
N SER A 77 -2.52 1.92 5.15
CA SER A 77 -3.34 1.98 3.95
C SER A 77 -2.71 2.83 2.84
N ILE A 78 -3.00 2.49 1.59
CA ILE A 78 -2.68 3.30 0.41
C ILE A 78 -3.81 3.20 -0.62
N ILE A 79 -4.07 4.28 -1.36
CA ILE A 79 -5.00 4.21 -2.50
C ILE A 79 -4.28 3.65 -3.72
N PHE A 80 -4.74 2.52 -4.25
CA PHE A 80 -4.30 2.02 -5.54
C PHE A 80 -5.25 2.49 -6.64
N ASP A 81 -4.70 3.11 -7.68
CA ASP A 81 -5.44 3.56 -8.84
C ASP A 81 -4.62 3.31 -10.12
N ALA A 82 -5.04 2.31 -10.90
CA ALA A 82 -4.44 2.00 -12.20
C ALA A 82 -5.14 2.73 -13.36
N THR A 83 -6.21 3.47 -13.11
CA THR A 83 -6.98 4.13 -14.18
C THR A 83 -6.27 5.39 -14.66
N PRO A 84 -5.94 5.49 -15.96
CA PRO A 84 -5.48 6.75 -16.52
C PRO A 84 -6.59 7.79 -16.39
N PRO A 85 -6.26 9.07 -16.16
CA PRO A 85 -7.26 10.13 -16.20
C PRO A 85 -7.98 10.13 -17.55
N ASP A 86 -9.31 10.31 -17.52
CA ASP A 86 -10.08 10.48 -18.73
C ASP A 86 -9.56 11.71 -19.48
N ASN A 87 -9.07 11.51 -20.70
CA ASN A 87 -8.77 12.62 -21.60
C ASN A 87 -10.09 13.29 -22.00
N VAL A 88 -10.53 14.30 -21.24
CA VAL A 88 -11.63 15.19 -21.63
C VAL A 88 -11.17 16.01 -22.84
N THR A 89 -11.35 15.47 -24.05
CA THR A 89 -11.10 16.16 -25.32
C THR A 89 -12.24 17.09 -25.74
N ASN A 90 -13.24 17.31 -24.88
CA ASN A 90 -14.34 18.23 -25.14
C ASN A 90 -14.06 19.66 -24.65
N PHE A 91 -12.92 20.24 -25.03
CA PHE A 91 -12.87 21.68 -25.25
C PHE A 91 -13.51 21.96 -26.61
N LYS A 92 -14.84 21.87 -26.70
CA LYS A 92 -15.54 22.51 -27.82
C LYS A 92 -15.31 24.01 -27.65
N ALA A 93 -14.36 24.56 -28.41
CA ALA A 93 -14.33 25.99 -28.65
C ALA A 93 -15.73 26.40 -29.13
N ALA A 94 -16.40 27.28 -28.40
CA ALA A 94 -17.59 27.93 -28.92
C ALA A 94 -17.16 28.69 -30.19
N PRO A 95 -17.83 28.51 -31.34
CA PRO A 95 -17.60 29.39 -32.48
C PRO A 95 -18.14 30.77 -32.09
N GLY A 96 -17.28 31.69 -31.65
CA GLY A 96 -17.79 32.94 -31.08
C GLY A 96 -16.83 34.07 -30.75
N ASP A 97 -15.50 33.93 -30.84
CA ASP A 97 -14.61 35.08 -30.67
C ASP A 97 -14.69 35.97 -31.91
N ARG A 98 -15.69 36.85 -31.90
CA ARG A 98 -15.89 37.92 -32.88
C ARG A 98 -14.76 38.93 -32.69
N ALA A 99 -13.96 39.09 -33.75
CA ALA A 99 -13.07 40.22 -33.92
C ALA A 99 -13.86 41.53 -33.77
N ILE A 100 -13.37 42.41 -32.88
CA ILE A 100 -13.52 43.87 -32.97
C ILE A 100 -12.21 44.50 -32.54
#